data_AF-A0A960UGN1-F1
#
_entry.id   AF-A0A960UGN1-F1
#
_cell.length_a   1.000
_cell.length_b   1.000
_cell.length_c   1.000
_cell.angle_alpha   90.00
_cell.angle_beta   90.00
_cell.angle_gamma   90.00
#
_symmetry.space_group_name_H-M   'P 1'
#
loop_
_entity.id
_entity.type
_entity.pdbx_description
1 polymer ?
#
loop_
_entity_poly.entity_id
_entity_poly.type
_entity_poly.pdbx_seq_one_letter_code
_entity_poly.pdbx_strand_id
1 'polypeptide(L)'
;MTSRKVFALMAALALLAINSIANAGIVDPTNSYATIASTGIMTIAPGGADSFTIPTNHRIDVYLNDTGNNPVEVVASDIWLSDPTSITSFCPGGVVADSSTFAPDEGHTTFTGTPRGGVAARVSGVDYDCATISMDVVAVGNVIENLTLSFNSPDLNGNGAVTAGDFGIFGAYYQGSFACADFNESGGTPSVTVADFGIFAGFYNNSDCP
;
A
#
# COMPACT_ATOMS: atom_id res chain seq x y z
N MET A 1 -1.32 -51.19 29.60
CA MET A 1 -0.20 -50.55 28.86
C MET A 1 -0.64 -49.40 27.94
N THR A 2 -1.93 -49.28 27.60
CA THR A 2 -2.48 -48.21 26.74
C THR A 2 -2.54 -46.83 27.40
N SER A 3 -2.78 -46.74 28.71
CA SER A 3 -2.93 -45.44 29.41
C SER A 3 -1.68 -44.57 29.42
N ARG A 4 -0.47 -45.16 29.50
CA ARG A 4 0.81 -44.42 29.49
C ARG A 4 1.09 -43.76 28.14
N LYS A 5 0.69 -44.40 27.04
CA LYS A 5 0.87 -43.85 25.68
C LYS A 5 -0.09 -42.68 25.42
N VAL A 6 -1.32 -42.76 25.93
CA VAL A 6 -2.30 -41.67 25.81
C VAL A 6 -1.89 -40.44 26.62
N PHE A 7 -1.36 -40.64 27.84
CA PHE A 7 -0.85 -39.54 28.67
C PHE A 7 0.36 -38.83 28.03
N ALA A 8 1.30 -39.57 27.45
CA ALA A 8 2.45 -39.00 26.77
C ALA A 8 2.04 -38.19 25.52
N LEU A 9 1.05 -38.67 24.76
CA LEU A 9 0.53 -37.96 23.59
C LEU A 9 -0.17 -36.66 23.96
N MET A 10 -1.02 -36.67 25.00
CA MET A 10 -1.68 -35.45 25.48
C MET A 10 -0.70 -34.43 26.06
N ALA A 11 0.34 -34.88 26.78
CA ALA A 11 1.38 -33.98 27.27
C ALA A 11 2.16 -33.34 26.11
N ALA A 12 2.48 -34.10 25.06
CA ALA A 12 3.13 -33.55 23.87
C ALA A 12 2.25 -32.53 23.14
N LEU A 13 0.95 -32.82 22.95
CA LEU A 13 -0.03 -31.89 22.37
C LEU A 13 -0.17 -30.61 23.21
N ALA A 14 -0.18 -30.72 24.54
CA ALA A 14 -0.21 -29.57 25.43
C ALA A 14 1.07 -28.74 25.36
N LEU A 15 2.25 -29.36 25.28
CA LEU A 15 3.52 -28.64 25.10
C LEU A 15 3.59 -27.94 23.73
N LEU A 16 3.13 -28.59 22.67
CA LEU A 16 3.02 -28.00 21.33
C LEU A 16 2.05 -26.80 21.34
N ALA A 17 0.90 -26.92 22.01
CA ALA A 17 -0.07 -25.84 22.14
C ALA A 17 0.46 -24.66 22.98
N ILE A 18 1.18 -24.93 24.08
CA ILE A 18 1.75 -23.87 24.94
C ILE A 18 2.84 -23.10 24.20
N ASN A 19 3.68 -23.78 23.41
CA ASN A 19 4.68 -23.10 22.57
C ASN A 19 4.02 -22.24 21.48
N SER A 20 2.88 -22.65 20.92
CA SER A 20 2.14 -21.82 19.94
C SER A 20 1.51 -20.56 20.55
N ILE A 21 1.10 -20.60 21.83
CA ILE A 21 0.52 -19.44 22.50
C ILE A 21 1.59 -18.49 23.04
N ALA A 22 2.76 -19.01 23.42
CA ALA A 22 3.90 -18.20 23.86
C ALA A 22 4.55 -17.39 22.72
N ASN A 23 4.35 -17.80 21.46
CA ASN A 23 4.83 -17.09 20.27
C ASN A 23 3.83 -16.04 19.73
N ALA A 24 2.63 -15.93 20.31
CA ALA A 24 1.70 -14.85 19.99
C ALA A 24 2.16 -13.56 20.70
N GLY A 25 3.24 -12.96 20.21
CA GLY A 25 3.72 -11.66 20.67
C GLY A 25 2.69 -10.55 20.44
N ILE A 26 2.72 -9.51 21.25
CA ILE A 26 1.97 -8.28 20.99
C ILE A 26 2.85 -7.41 20.10
N VAL A 27 2.31 -6.92 18.98
CA VAL A 27 3.01 -5.99 18.08
C VAL A 27 3.46 -4.75 18.87
N ASP A 28 4.76 -4.46 18.84
CA ASP A 28 5.35 -3.24 19.38
C ASP A 28 5.71 -2.31 18.21
N PRO A 29 5.03 -1.16 18.08
CA PRO A 29 5.37 -0.13 17.09
C PRO A 29 6.81 0.35 17.14
N THR A 30 7.48 0.26 18.29
CA THR A 30 8.85 0.75 18.48
C THR A 30 9.89 -0.16 17.80
N ASN A 31 9.61 -1.46 17.72
CA ASN A 31 10.49 -2.47 17.13
C ASN A 31 10.01 -2.95 15.76
N SER A 32 8.78 -2.60 15.39
CA SER A 32 8.19 -2.87 14.08
C SER A 32 8.47 -1.71 13.14
N TYR A 33 8.53 -1.97 11.83
CA TYR A 33 8.77 -0.94 10.82
C TYR A 33 8.26 -1.38 9.46
N ALA A 34 8.12 -0.43 8.55
CA ALA A 34 7.80 -0.66 7.15
C ALA A 34 8.77 0.09 6.25
N THR A 35 9.04 -0.42 5.06
CA THR A 35 9.93 0.24 4.11
C THR A 35 9.47 0.01 2.68
N ILE A 36 9.92 0.88 1.78
CA ILE A 36 9.63 0.77 0.36
C ILE A 36 10.84 0.09 -0.29
N ALA A 37 10.62 -1.10 -0.86
CA ALA A 37 11.69 -1.91 -1.45
C ALA A 37 12.42 -1.24 -2.62
N SER A 38 11.81 -0.23 -3.24
CA SER A 38 12.37 0.50 -4.39
C SER A 38 11.75 1.89 -4.53
N THR A 39 12.62 2.90 -4.67
CA THR A 39 12.22 4.30 -4.90
C THR A 39 11.65 4.45 -6.31
N GLY A 40 10.44 5.01 -6.43
CA GLY A 40 9.79 5.35 -7.70
C GLY A 40 8.44 6.02 -7.42
N ILE A 41 7.78 6.49 -8.47
CA ILE A 41 6.49 7.17 -8.36
C ILE A 41 5.39 6.17 -8.68
N MET A 42 4.48 5.95 -7.73
CA MET A 42 3.35 5.07 -7.96
C MET A 42 2.19 5.85 -8.61
N THR A 43 1.33 5.23 -9.41
CA THR A 43 0.20 5.95 -10.05
C THR A 43 -1.13 5.54 -9.44
N ILE A 44 -1.83 6.46 -8.77
CA ILE A 44 -3.17 6.24 -8.19
C ILE A 44 -4.22 6.85 -9.12
N ALA A 45 -5.12 6.02 -9.63
CA ALA A 45 -6.27 6.47 -10.40
C ALA A 45 -7.54 6.46 -9.53
N PRO A 46 -8.46 7.44 -9.69
CA PRO A 46 -9.78 7.35 -9.08
C PRO A 46 -10.48 6.05 -9.46
N GLY A 47 -11.31 5.56 -8.53
CA GLY A 47 -11.94 4.26 -8.59
C GLY A 47 -12.57 3.98 -9.96
N GLY A 48 -12.29 2.79 -10.50
CA GLY A 48 -12.87 2.30 -11.75
C GLY A 48 -11.81 2.02 -12.82
N ALA A 49 -10.77 2.84 -12.93
CA ALA A 49 -9.70 2.53 -13.88
C ALA A 49 -8.91 1.36 -13.34
N ASP A 50 -8.70 0.37 -14.22
CA ASP A 50 -7.98 -0.86 -13.93
C ASP A 50 -6.92 -0.59 -12.88
N SER A 51 -7.25 -1.07 -11.69
CA SER A 51 -6.34 -1.37 -10.61
C SER A 51 -4.94 -0.75 -10.74
N PHE A 52 -4.65 0.31 -9.96
CA PHE A 52 -3.30 0.63 -9.48
C PHE A 52 -2.45 -0.64 -9.46
N THR A 53 -1.47 -0.82 -10.32
CA THR A 53 -0.56 -1.94 -10.14
C THR A 53 0.65 -1.35 -9.48
N ILE A 54 0.94 -1.70 -8.22
CA ILE A 54 2.31 -1.61 -7.70
C ILE A 54 3.12 -2.37 -8.76
N PRO A 55 3.94 -1.67 -9.57
CA PRO A 55 4.67 -2.35 -10.62
C PRO A 55 5.53 -3.44 -9.96
N THR A 56 5.78 -4.57 -10.62
CA THR A 56 6.42 -5.76 -10.00
C THR A 56 7.78 -5.50 -9.35
N ASN A 57 8.38 -4.32 -9.58
CA ASN A 57 9.61 -3.81 -8.98
C ASN A 57 9.42 -2.83 -7.81
N HIS A 58 8.19 -2.56 -7.37
CA HIS A 58 7.88 -1.81 -6.15
C HIS A 58 7.14 -2.74 -5.18
N ARG A 59 7.32 -2.55 -3.88
CA ARG A 59 6.51 -3.17 -2.81
C ARG A 59 6.79 -2.45 -1.50
N ILE A 60 5.85 -2.51 -0.58
CA ILE A 60 6.06 -2.10 0.81
C ILE A 60 6.39 -3.39 1.59
N ASP A 61 7.57 -3.46 2.16
CA ASP A 61 7.96 -4.52 3.09
C ASP A 61 7.57 -4.09 4.52
N VAL A 62 6.99 -4.99 5.30
CA VAL A 62 6.55 -4.73 6.67
C VAL A 62 7.12 -5.79 7.59
N TYR A 63 7.75 -5.34 8.68
CA TYR A 63 8.31 -6.18 9.72
C TYR A 63 7.61 -5.90 11.06
N LEU A 64 6.98 -6.92 11.62
CA LEU A 64 6.24 -6.90 12.87
C LEU A 64 7.01 -7.63 13.95
N ASN A 65 7.41 -6.90 14.99
CA ASN A 65 8.14 -7.43 16.14
C ASN A 65 7.45 -7.06 17.45
N ASP A 66 7.69 -7.87 18.48
CA ASP A 66 7.27 -7.59 19.85
C ASP A 66 8.31 -6.70 20.59
N THR A 67 8.04 -6.39 21.86
CA THR A 67 8.97 -5.60 22.71
C THR A 67 10.34 -6.26 22.90
N GLY A 68 10.45 -7.57 22.67
CA GLY A 68 11.69 -8.35 22.73
C GLY A 68 12.40 -8.47 21.39
N ASN A 69 11.91 -7.79 20.34
CA ASN A 69 12.41 -7.88 18.98
C ASN A 69 12.27 -9.29 18.36
N ASN A 70 11.27 -10.05 18.82
CA ASN A 70 10.89 -11.32 18.20
C ASN A 70 9.79 -11.09 17.16
N PRO A 71 9.79 -11.84 16.05
CA PRO A 71 8.73 -11.78 15.05
C PRO A 71 7.34 -12.05 15.65
N VAL A 72 6.34 -11.30 15.21
CA VAL A 72 4.94 -11.48 15.61
C VAL A 72 4.13 -12.07 14.48
N GLU A 73 3.40 -13.14 14.78
CA GLU A 73 2.46 -13.79 13.88
C GLU A 73 1.10 -13.07 13.89
N VAL A 74 0.73 -12.47 12.75
CA VAL A 74 -0.51 -11.73 12.53
C VAL A 74 -1.14 -12.20 11.21
N VAL A 75 -2.47 -12.38 11.21
CA VAL A 75 -3.20 -12.72 9.98
C VAL A 75 -3.23 -11.52 9.02
N ALA A 76 -3.12 -11.79 7.72
CA ALA A 76 -3.10 -10.74 6.70
C ALA A 76 -4.23 -9.70 6.86
N SER A 77 -5.46 -10.16 7.13
CA SER A 77 -6.65 -9.30 7.28
C SER A 77 -6.55 -8.25 8.39
N ASP A 78 -5.65 -8.44 9.35
CA ASP A 78 -5.47 -7.55 10.49
C ASP A 78 -4.30 -6.57 10.27
N ILE A 79 -3.77 -6.53 9.04
CA ILE A 79 -2.70 -5.63 8.59
C ILE A 79 -3.20 -4.90 7.33
N TRP A 80 -3.35 -3.58 7.42
CA TRP A 80 -3.82 -2.77 6.30
C TRP A 80 -3.15 -1.41 6.22
N LEU A 81 -3.16 -0.82 5.03
CA LEU A 81 -2.74 0.56 4.79
C LEU A 81 -3.88 1.52 5.15
N SER A 82 -3.55 2.59 5.86
CA SER A 82 -4.46 3.65 6.24
C SER A 82 -3.92 5.00 5.79
N ASP A 83 -4.78 5.89 5.29
CA ASP A 83 -4.39 7.27 4.98
C ASP A 83 -4.79 8.20 6.14
N PRO A 84 -3.84 8.62 7.01
CA PRO A 84 -4.11 9.57 8.09
C PRO A 84 -4.59 10.95 7.61
N THR A 85 -4.32 11.32 6.37
CA THR A 85 -4.71 12.62 5.81
C THR A 85 -6.08 12.57 5.12
N SER A 86 -6.65 11.38 4.91
CA SER A 86 -7.95 11.16 4.23
C SER A 86 -8.04 11.81 2.85
N ILE A 87 -6.91 12.02 2.18
CA ILE A 87 -6.86 12.58 0.83
C ILE A 87 -7.14 11.51 -0.21
N THR A 88 -6.87 10.24 0.10
CA THR A 88 -7.26 9.07 -0.68
C THR A 88 -8.45 8.35 -0.06
N SER A 89 -9.40 7.91 -0.89
CA SER A 89 -10.44 6.97 -0.47
C SER A 89 -10.09 5.58 -0.98
N PHE A 90 -9.79 4.62 -0.10
CA PHE A 90 -9.69 3.22 -0.51
C PHE A 90 -11.09 2.63 -0.75
N CYS A 91 -11.27 1.83 -1.81
CA CYS A 91 -12.51 1.09 -2.02
C CYS A 91 -12.71 0.04 -0.92
N PRO A 92 -13.95 -0.44 -0.67
CA PRO A 92 -14.22 -1.53 0.24
C PRO A 92 -13.32 -2.74 -0.05
N GLY A 93 -12.59 -3.21 0.96
CA GLY A 93 -11.53 -4.22 0.83
C GLY A 93 -10.11 -3.66 1.04
N GLY A 94 -9.94 -2.33 0.95
CA GLY A 94 -8.68 -1.65 1.30
C GLY A 94 -7.46 -2.17 0.56
N VAL A 95 -6.29 -1.87 1.11
CA VAL A 95 -5.04 -2.61 0.84
C VAL A 95 -4.71 -3.39 2.08
N VAL A 96 -5.02 -4.68 2.04
CA VAL A 96 -4.66 -5.67 3.06
C VAL A 96 -3.32 -6.29 2.68
N ALA A 97 -2.55 -6.73 3.67
CA ALA A 97 -1.26 -7.36 3.42
C ALA A 97 -1.39 -8.60 2.53
N ASP A 98 -0.37 -8.89 1.73
CA ASP A 98 -0.37 -9.99 0.76
C ASP A 98 -0.43 -11.37 1.44
N SER A 99 0.16 -11.48 2.63
CA SER A 99 0.21 -12.70 3.41
C SER A 99 0.21 -12.45 4.92
N SER A 100 -0.15 -13.47 5.69
CA SER A 100 0.07 -13.47 7.14
C SER A 100 1.57 -13.52 7.45
N THR A 101 2.00 -12.99 8.58
CA THR A 101 3.41 -12.98 9.03
C THR A 101 3.81 -14.29 9.72
N PHE A 102 3.24 -15.41 9.27
CA PHE A 102 3.49 -16.75 9.81
C PHE A 102 4.72 -17.38 9.13
N ALA A 103 5.23 -18.47 9.71
CA ALA A 103 6.23 -19.29 9.02
C ALA A 103 5.81 -19.62 7.57
N PRO A 104 6.73 -19.57 6.58
CA PRO A 104 8.18 -19.52 6.74
C PRO A 104 8.79 -18.11 6.86
N ASP A 105 8.00 -17.04 6.78
CA ASP A 105 8.48 -15.65 6.77
C ASP A 105 7.95 -14.92 8.02
N GLU A 106 8.40 -15.40 9.18
CA GLU A 106 7.90 -14.97 10.48
C GLU A 106 8.09 -13.45 10.67
N GLY A 107 7.01 -12.76 11.08
CA GLY A 107 7.03 -11.32 11.31
C GLY A 107 7.14 -10.47 10.06
N HIS A 108 7.15 -11.06 8.86
CA HIS A 108 7.29 -10.30 7.62
C HIS A 108 6.08 -10.47 6.70
N THR A 109 5.65 -9.38 6.08
CA THR A 109 4.67 -9.39 5.01
C THR A 109 4.94 -8.25 4.04
N THR A 110 4.24 -8.27 2.92
CA THR A 110 4.35 -7.24 1.89
C THR A 110 2.99 -6.67 1.55
N PHE A 111 3.01 -5.48 0.96
CA PHE A 111 1.90 -5.00 0.14
C PHE A 111 2.37 -4.92 -1.30
N THR A 112 1.72 -5.71 -2.15
CA THR A 112 1.86 -5.72 -3.60
C THR A 112 0.48 -5.56 -4.24
N GLY A 113 0.42 -5.43 -5.56
CA GLY A 113 -0.86 -5.34 -6.26
C GLY A 113 -1.51 -3.96 -6.14
N THR A 114 -2.76 -3.88 -5.74
CA THR A 114 -3.62 -2.73 -6.09
C THR A 114 -4.35 -2.11 -4.91
N PRO A 115 -3.92 -0.93 -4.42
CA PRO A 115 -4.82 0.05 -3.84
C PRO A 115 -5.85 0.48 -4.84
N ARG A 116 -7.09 0.06 -4.59
CA ARG A 116 -8.23 0.64 -5.23
C ARG A 116 -8.57 1.90 -4.46
N GLY A 117 -8.49 3.06 -5.10
CA GLY A 117 -8.82 4.32 -4.47
C GLY A 117 -8.21 5.50 -5.21
N GLY A 118 -8.73 6.71 -5.03
CA GLY A 118 -8.09 7.90 -5.56
C GLY A 118 -8.99 9.13 -5.63
N VAL A 119 -8.61 10.17 -4.87
CA VAL A 119 -8.75 11.56 -5.27
C VAL A 119 -7.37 12.16 -4.97
N ALA A 120 -6.72 12.84 -5.91
CA ALA A 120 -5.62 13.72 -5.52
C ALA A 120 -6.26 15.02 -5.02
N ALA A 121 -6.44 15.13 -3.71
CA ALA A 121 -6.95 16.37 -3.14
C ALA A 121 -5.99 17.52 -3.48
N ARG A 122 -6.53 18.59 -4.03
CA ARG A 122 -5.80 19.83 -4.35
C ARG A 122 -5.21 20.39 -3.05
N VAL A 123 -3.89 20.31 -2.86
CA VAL A 123 -3.23 20.91 -1.69
C VAL A 123 -3.23 22.43 -1.88
N SER A 124 -4.23 23.09 -1.28
CA SER A 124 -4.31 24.54 -1.02
C SER A 124 -3.58 25.47 -2.00
N GLY A 125 -4.10 25.62 -3.23
CA GLY A 125 -3.88 26.82 -4.06
C GLY A 125 -2.47 27.02 -4.65
N VAL A 126 -1.58 26.04 -4.54
CA VAL A 126 -0.28 26.02 -5.24
C VAL A 126 -0.29 24.86 -6.24
N ASP A 127 0.65 24.89 -7.19
CA ASP A 127 0.78 24.02 -8.36
C ASP A 127 0.46 22.53 -8.09
N TYR A 128 0.10 21.83 -9.17
CA TYR A 128 -0.30 20.42 -9.21
C TYR A 128 0.80 19.47 -8.70
N ASP A 129 1.23 19.56 -7.44
CA ASP A 129 2.30 18.72 -6.90
C ASP A 129 1.87 17.26 -6.86
N CYS A 130 2.86 16.38 -7.02
CA CYS A 130 2.66 14.93 -6.96
C CYS A 130 2.07 14.67 -5.59
N ALA A 131 0.90 14.02 -5.56
CA ALA A 131 0.18 13.80 -4.31
C ALA A 131 1.11 12.98 -3.41
N THR A 132 1.65 13.66 -2.40
CA THR A 132 2.45 13.03 -1.37
C THR A 132 1.47 12.63 -0.30
N ILE A 133 1.20 11.34 -0.23
CA ILE A 133 0.26 10.76 0.70
C ILE A 133 1.09 10.07 1.78
N SER A 134 0.92 10.53 3.00
CA SER A 134 1.35 9.77 4.17
C SER A 134 0.40 8.59 4.32
N MET A 135 0.94 7.39 4.50
CA MET A 135 0.17 6.19 4.81
C MET A 135 0.73 5.53 6.04
N ASP A 136 -0.16 5.11 6.93
CA ASP A 136 0.18 4.36 8.12
C ASP A 136 -0.05 2.86 7.88
N VAL A 137 0.87 2.02 8.33
CA VAL A 137 0.60 0.58 8.49
C VAL A 137 -0.04 0.35 9.84
N VAL A 138 -1.27 -0.18 9.83
CA VAL A 138 -2.00 -0.55 11.04
C VAL A 138 -2.00 -2.06 11.17
N ALA A 139 -1.39 -2.58 12.24
CA ALA A 139 -1.45 -4.01 12.58
C ALA A 139 -2.06 -4.20 13.97
N VAL A 140 -3.12 -5.02 14.06
CA VAL A 140 -3.79 -5.35 15.35
C VAL A 140 -4.20 -4.07 16.11
N GLY A 141 -4.56 -3.01 15.39
CA GLY A 141 -4.96 -1.72 15.97
C GLY A 141 -3.82 -0.79 16.41
N ASN A 142 -2.55 -1.17 16.18
CA ASN A 142 -1.40 -0.32 16.42
C ASN A 142 -0.86 0.27 15.12
N VAL A 143 -0.53 1.56 15.12
CA VAL A 143 0.16 2.23 14.00
C VAL A 143 1.66 1.99 14.15
N ILE A 144 2.29 1.43 13.12
CA ILE A 144 3.69 1.01 13.15
C ILE A 144 4.63 2.06 12.54
N GLU A 145 4.29 2.58 11.37
CA GLU A 145 5.11 3.60 10.69
C GLU A 145 4.25 4.46 9.77
N ASN A 146 4.65 5.73 9.62
CA ASN A 146 4.12 6.66 8.62
C ASN A 146 5.04 6.65 7.38
N LEU A 147 4.59 5.97 6.34
CA LEU A 147 5.25 5.91 5.05
C LEU A 147 4.84 7.12 4.21
N THR A 148 5.81 7.87 3.71
CA THR A 148 5.55 8.92 2.72
C THR A 148 5.65 8.32 1.33
N LEU A 149 4.53 8.30 0.61
CA LEU A 149 4.47 7.81 -0.76
C LEU A 149 4.11 8.94 -1.72
N SER A 150 4.85 9.06 -2.81
CA SER A 150 4.57 10.03 -3.87
C SER A 150 3.87 9.34 -5.02
N PHE A 151 2.77 9.95 -5.48
CA PHE A 151 1.96 9.39 -6.53
C PHE A 151 1.64 10.36 -7.67
N ASN A 152 1.54 9.81 -8.88
CA ASN A 152 0.90 10.46 -10.02
C ASN A 152 -0.62 10.21 -9.94
N SER A 153 -1.41 11.26 -10.14
CA SER A 153 -2.87 11.16 -10.25
C SER A 153 -3.32 11.65 -11.62
N PRO A 154 -4.12 10.85 -12.35
CA PRO A 154 -4.73 11.32 -13.59
C PRO A 154 -5.92 12.26 -13.34
N ASP A 155 -6.48 12.31 -12.13
CA ASP A 155 -7.43 13.37 -11.72
C ASP A 155 -6.62 14.58 -11.26
N LEU A 156 -6.37 15.48 -12.21
CA LEU A 156 -5.53 16.66 -12.01
C LEU A 156 -6.34 17.83 -11.46
N ASN A 157 -7.65 17.84 -11.68
CA ASN A 157 -8.51 18.91 -11.17
C ASN A 157 -9.06 18.62 -9.75
N GLY A 158 -8.94 17.39 -9.26
CA GLY A 158 -9.27 16.97 -7.90
C GLY A 158 -10.78 16.79 -7.67
N ASN A 159 -11.55 16.47 -8.72
CA ASN A 159 -13.00 16.27 -8.63
C ASN A 159 -13.40 14.81 -8.44
N GLY A 160 -12.42 13.90 -8.31
CA GLY A 160 -12.64 12.46 -8.14
C GLY A 160 -12.95 11.71 -9.44
N ALA A 161 -12.82 12.34 -10.60
CA ALA A 161 -13.07 11.70 -11.89
C ALA A 161 -12.07 12.16 -12.96
N VAL A 162 -11.57 11.22 -13.77
CA VAL A 162 -10.70 11.55 -14.90
C VAL A 162 -11.55 11.88 -16.11
N THR A 163 -11.66 13.17 -16.40
CA THR A 163 -12.52 13.73 -17.43
C THR A 163 -11.70 14.41 -18.54
N ALA A 164 -12.40 14.97 -19.54
CA ALA A 164 -11.76 15.79 -20.56
C ALA A 164 -11.11 17.06 -19.97
N GLY A 165 -11.57 17.51 -18.80
CA GLY A 165 -10.93 18.61 -18.06
C GLY A 165 -9.51 18.26 -17.65
N ASP A 166 -9.32 17.07 -17.08
CA ASP A 166 -8.01 16.54 -16.68
C ASP A 166 -7.10 16.34 -17.89
N PHE A 167 -7.64 15.81 -18.98
CA PHE A 167 -6.92 15.66 -20.24
C PHE A 167 -6.43 17.01 -20.80
N GLY A 168 -7.23 18.07 -20.63
CA GLY A 168 -6.84 19.43 -21.01
C GLY A 168 -5.70 19.99 -20.16
N ILE A 169 -5.74 19.75 -18.84
CA ILE A 169 -4.67 20.14 -17.90
C ILE A 169 -3.39 19.36 -18.22
N PHE A 170 -3.49 18.03 -18.37
CA PHE A 170 -2.39 17.16 -18.74
C PHE A 170 -1.74 17.58 -20.07
N GLY A 171 -2.57 17.91 -21.07
CA GLY A 171 -2.10 18.38 -22.38
C GLY A 171 -1.30 19.68 -22.33
N ALA A 172 -1.56 20.56 -21.36
CA ALA A 172 -0.80 21.80 -21.18
C ALA A 172 0.65 21.55 -20.75
N TYR A 173 0.96 20.35 -20.23
CA TYR A 173 2.30 19.95 -19.80
C TYR A 173 3.08 19.15 -20.85
N TYR A 174 2.53 18.93 -22.05
CA TYR A 174 3.24 18.21 -23.12
C TYR A 174 4.60 18.87 -23.44
N GLN A 175 5.67 18.08 -23.42
CA GLN A 175 7.07 18.53 -23.54
C GLN A 175 7.54 19.50 -22.44
N GLY A 176 6.72 19.74 -21.42
CA GLY A 176 7.07 20.47 -20.22
C GLY A 176 7.69 19.58 -19.15
N SER A 177 8.27 20.21 -18.13
CA SER A 177 8.76 19.53 -16.93
C SER A 177 7.64 19.44 -15.92
N PHE A 178 6.95 18.31 -15.88
CA PHE A 178 5.96 18.03 -14.85
C PHE A 178 6.09 16.59 -14.39
N ALA A 179 6.83 16.38 -13.28
CA ALA A 179 7.12 15.06 -12.73
C ALA A 179 5.89 14.22 -12.46
N CYS A 180 4.77 14.89 -12.19
CA CYS A 180 3.53 14.22 -11.79
C CYS A 180 2.69 13.75 -12.98
N ALA A 181 3.16 14.03 -14.20
CA ALA A 181 2.57 13.64 -15.47
C ALA A 181 3.51 12.77 -16.33
N ASP A 182 4.69 12.43 -15.82
CA ASP A 182 5.62 11.45 -16.39
C ASP A 182 5.22 10.04 -15.91
N PHE A 183 4.10 9.54 -16.41
CA PHE A 183 3.50 8.26 -16.02
C PHE A 183 4.31 7.04 -16.46
N ASN A 184 5.16 7.18 -17.47
CA ASN A 184 6.01 6.11 -17.98
C ASN A 184 7.40 6.07 -17.34
N GLU A 185 7.69 7.01 -16.43
CA GLU A 185 8.98 7.16 -15.74
C GLU A 185 10.18 7.12 -16.71
N SER A 186 10.08 7.82 -17.84
CA SER A 186 11.05 7.72 -18.95
C SER A 186 12.50 8.08 -18.59
N GLY A 187 12.74 8.61 -17.39
CA GLY A 187 14.05 8.74 -16.76
C GLY A 187 14.84 9.97 -17.22
N GLY A 188 15.58 10.58 -16.30
CA GLY A 188 16.45 11.73 -16.56
C GLY A 188 15.84 13.05 -16.13
N THR A 189 15.04 13.68 -16.99
CA THR A 189 14.27 14.89 -16.65
C THR A 189 12.79 14.56 -16.83
N PRO A 190 11.95 14.72 -15.80
CA PRO A 190 10.55 14.39 -15.92
C PRO A 190 9.93 15.17 -17.08
N SER A 191 9.49 14.48 -18.12
CA SER A 191 8.95 15.11 -19.32
C SER A 191 7.72 14.36 -19.78
N VAL A 192 6.63 15.08 -20.01
CA VAL A 192 5.41 14.47 -20.52
C VAL A 192 5.58 14.18 -22.01
N THR A 193 5.68 12.91 -22.34
CA THR A 193 5.84 12.39 -23.71
C THR A 193 4.51 11.85 -24.25
N VAL A 194 4.48 11.50 -25.53
CA VAL A 194 3.32 10.84 -26.15
C VAL A 194 3.00 9.49 -25.47
N ALA A 195 3.99 8.79 -24.92
CA ALA A 195 3.74 7.55 -24.21
C ALA A 195 2.92 7.77 -22.92
N ASP A 196 3.12 8.91 -22.25
CA ASP A 196 2.35 9.30 -21.07
C ASP A 196 0.88 9.57 -21.40
N PHE A 197 0.57 10.11 -22.59
CA PHE A 197 -0.81 10.24 -23.06
C PHE A 197 -1.51 8.89 -23.23
N GLY A 198 -0.78 7.87 -23.68
CA GLY A 198 -1.33 6.52 -23.80
C GLY A 198 -1.72 5.94 -22.45
N ILE A 199 -0.88 6.15 -21.43
CA ILE A 199 -1.15 5.73 -20.05
C ILE A 199 -2.29 6.56 -19.45
N PHE A 200 -2.24 7.89 -19.59
CA PHE A 200 -3.27 8.81 -19.09
C PHE A 200 -4.67 8.49 -19.67
N ALA A 201 -4.75 8.21 -20.97
CA ALA A 201 -6.00 7.87 -21.64
C ALA A 201 -6.64 6.57 -21.13
N GLY A 202 -5.85 5.65 -20.56
CA GLY A 202 -6.35 4.45 -19.90
C GLY A 202 -7.25 4.74 -18.69
N PHE A 203 -7.12 5.93 -18.10
CA PHE A 203 -7.91 6.34 -16.94
C PHE A 203 -9.20 7.10 -17.30
N TYR A 204 -9.40 7.46 -18.58
CA TYR A 204 -10.50 8.33 -19.00
C TYR A 204 -11.88 7.70 -18.76
N ASN A 205 -12.79 8.49 -18.18
CA ASN A 205 -14.20 8.13 -17.95
C ASN A 205 -14.40 6.87 -17.10
N ASN A 206 -13.45 6.63 -16.18
CA ASN A 206 -13.66 5.65 -15.14
C ASN A 206 -14.30 6.28 -13.91
N SER A 207 -15.43 5.71 -13.50
CA SER A 207 -16.26 6.21 -12.42
C SER A 207 -16.20 5.27 -11.22
N ASP A 208 -15.99 5.87 -10.05
CA ASP A 208 -16.13 5.40 -8.67
C ASP A 208 -15.74 3.95 -8.31
N CYS A 209 -15.33 3.77 -7.06
CA CYS A 209 -15.32 2.46 -6.41
C CYS A 209 -16.74 1.83 -6.51
N PRO A 210 -16.90 0.60 -7.05
CA PRO A 210 -18.19 -0.09 -6.96
C PRO A 210 -18.62 -0.33 -5.51
#